data_AF-A0A6J1WHB4-F1
#
_entry.id   AF-A0A6J1WHB4-F1
#
_cell.length_a   1.000
_cell.length_b   1.000
_cell.length_c   1.000
_cell.angle_alpha   90.00
_cell.angle_beta   90.00
_cell.angle_gamma   90.00
#
_symmetry.space_group_name_H-M   'P 1'
#
loop_
_entity.id
_entity.type
_entity.pdbx_description
1 polymer ?
#
loop_
_entity_poly.entity_id
_entity_poly.type
_entity_poly.pdbx_seq_one_letter_code
_entity_poly.pdbx_strand_id
1 'polypeptide(L)'
;MDTLSLIVYLIGKYSISVAVTSLYVYTAELFPTKYRHSLFAFASMIGRLGSITAPLTPALAQEVWEPFPSVLFGSFALLSGLLIFTTPETLGTKLPDTIEDAELVASRKIDV
;
A
#
# COMPACT_ATOMS: atom_id res chain seq x y z
N MET A 1 20.46 -11.18 22.73
CA MET A 1 19.10 -11.16 22.14
C MET A 1 18.82 -9.84 21.42
N ASP A 2 19.43 -8.74 21.85
CA ASP A 2 19.14 -7.40 21.31
C ASP A 2 19.56 -7.20 19.85
N THR A 3 20.68 -7.79 19.43
CA THR A 3 21.15 -7.70 18.04
C THR A 3 20.19 -8.39 17.06
N LEU A 4 19.61 -9.55 17.45
CA LEU A 4 18.65 -10.26 16.60
C LEU A 4 17.35 -9.45 16.45
N SER A 5 16.80 -8.94 17.56
CA SER A 5 15.62 -8.09 17.53
C SER A 5 15.84 -6.81 16.72
N LEU A 6 17.04 -6.21 16.81
CA LEU A 6 17.42 -5.04 16.04
C LEU A 6 17.51 -5.34 14.54
N ILE A 7 18.09 -6.48 14.15
CA ILE A 7 18.15 -6.90 12.74
C ILE A 7 16.74 -7.08 12.19
N VAL A 8 15.86 -7.79 12.90
CA VAL A 8 14.46 -7.99 12.47
C VAL A 8 13.71 -6.66 12.36
N TYR A 9 13.90 -5.75 13.32
CA TYR A 9 13.33 -4.42 13.28
C TYR A 9 13.81 -3.61 12.07
N LEU A 10 15.12 -3.62 11.78
CA LEU A 10 15.68 -2.89 10.64
C LEU A 10 15.20 -3.45 9.30
N ILE A 11 15.08 -4.78 9.17
CA ILE A 11 14.50 -5.42 7.98
C ILE A 11 13.06 -4.96 7.80
N GLY A 12 12.24 -5.00 8.86
CA GLY A 12 10.86 -4.52 8.79
C GLY A 12 10.76 -3.05 8.37
N LYS A 13 11.59 -2.19 8.97
CA LYS A 13 11.66 -0.76 8.62
C LYS A 13 12.08 -0.54 7.17
N TYR A 14 13.09 -1.28 6.69
CA TYR A 14 13.54 -1.21 5.32
C TYR A 14 12.46 -1.64 4.33
N SER A 15 11.80 -2.78 4.59
CA SER A 15 10.72 -3.29 3.75
C SER A 15 9.57 -2.29 3.60
N ILE A 16 9.16 -1.63 4.69
CA ILE A 16 8.14 -0.58 4.64
C ILE A 16 8.60 0.59 3.77
N SER A 17 9.86 1.02 3.90
CA SER A 17 10.41 2.11 3.08
C SER A 17 10.38 1.77 1.60
N VAL A 18 10.82 0.56 1.23
CA VAL A 18 10.80 0.10 -0.16
C VAL A 18 9.37 0.05 -0.69
N ALA A 19 8.44 -0.55 0.06
CA ALA A 19 7.04 -0.67 -0.34
C ALA A 19 6.40 0.70 -0.58
N VAL A 20 6.64 1.67 0.30
CA VAL A 20 6.12 3.04 0.14
C VAL A 20 6.72 3.70 -1.11
N THR A 21 8.04 3.65 -1.30
CA THR A 21 8.68 4.22 -2.49
C THR A 21 8.17 3.59 -3.78
N SER A 22 8.06 2.25 -3.83
CA SER A 22 7.48 1.54 -4.98
C SER A 22 6.04 1.95 -5.25
N LEU A 23 5.22 2.10 -4.21
CA LEU A 23 3.83 2.55 -4.35
C LEU A 23 3.72 3.97 -4.91
N TYR A 24 4.62 4.89 -4.51
CA TYR A 24 4.68 6.23 -5.10
C TYR A 24 5.01 6.21 -6.59
N VAL A 25 5.98 5.39 -7.01
CA VAL A 25 6.34 5.25 -8.43
C VAL A 25 5.17 4.62 -9.20
N TYR A 26 4.64 3.51 -8.68
CA TYR A 26 3.56 2.77 -9.31
C TYR A 26 2.29 3.62 -9.50
N THR A 27 1.91 4.40 -8.48
CA THR A 27 0.76 5.32 -8.60
C THR A 27 1.00 6.44 -9.62
N ALA A 28 2.24 6.89 -9.81
CA ALA A 28 2.56 7.87 -10.84
C ALA A 28 2.43 7.30 -12.26
N GLU A 29 2.76 6.01 -12.44
CA GLU A 29 2.64 5.30 -13.71
C GLU A 29 1.20 4.89 -14.03
N LEU A 30 0.42 4.52 -13.01
CA LEU A 30 -0.97 4.09 -13.19
C LEU A 30 -1.94 5.26 -13.36
N PHE A 31 -1.72 6.37 -12.64
CA PHE A 31 -2.67 7.48 -12.66
C PHE A 31 -2.46 8.41 -13.85
N PRO A 32 -3.56 8.77 -14.55
CA PRO A 32 -3.49 9.64 -15.72
C PRO A 32 -2.98 11.03 -15.33
N THR A 33 -2.10 11.60 -16.15
CA THR A 33 -1.36 12.84 -15.83
C THR A 33 -2.25 13.98 -15.34
N LYS A 34 -3.44 14.15 -15.95
CA LYS A 34 -4.41 15.20 -15.57
C LYS A 34 -4.98 15.06 -14.16
N TYR A 35 -5.13 13.83 -13.65
CA TYR A 35 -5.79 13.54 -12.37
C TYR A 35 -4.85 12.96 -11.32
N ARG A 36 -3.58 12.72 -11.66
CA ARG A 36 -2.56 12.09 -10.80
C ARG A 36 -2.54 12.69 -9.40
N HIS A 37 -2.50 14.01 -9.28
CA HIS A 37 -2.46 14.68 -7.98
C HIS A 37 -3.75 14.47 -7.17
N SER A 38 -4.91 14.50 -7.81
CA SER A 38 -6.21 14.33 -7.15
C SER A 38 -6.43 12.89 -6.69
N LEU A 39 -6.12 11.91 -7.55
CA LEU A 39 -6.20 10.49 -7.22
C LEU A 39 -5.20 10.11 -6.13
N PHE A 40 -3.98 10.65 -6.20
CA PHE A 40 -2.98 10.46 -5.16
C PHE A 40 -3.41 11.04 -3.81
N ALA A 41 -4.01 12.24 -3.81
CA ALA A 41 -4.58 12.83 -2.60
C ALA A 41 -5.73 11.98 -2.03
N PHE A 42 -6.59 11.42 -2.88
CA PHE A 42 -7.64 10.51 -2.47
C PHE A 42 -7.10 9.23 -1.82
N ALA A 43 -6.12 8.58 -2.45
CA ALA A 43 -5.46 7.42 -1.86
C ALA A 43 -4.80 7.75 -0.50
N SER A 44 -4.18 8.93 -0.40
CA SER A 44 -3.59 9.41 0.86
C SER A 44 -4.64 9.65 1.95
N MET A 45 -5.84 10.13 1.60
CA MET A 45 -6.95 10.29 2.55
C MET A 45 -7.40 8.95 3.13
N ILE A 46 -7.45 7.89 2.33
CA ILE A 46 -7.77 6.54 2.82
C ILE A 46 -6.67 6.07 3.79
N GLY A 47 -5.39 6.29 3.47
CA GLY A 47 -4.28 5.97 4.37
C GLY A 47 -4.37 6.65 5.75
N ARG A 48 -4.91 7.88 5.80
CA ARG A 48 -5.12 8.60 7.07
C ARG A 48 -6.11 7.92 8.01
N LEU A 49 -7.05 7.12 7.50
CA LEU A 49 -7.94 6.32 8.36
C LEU A 49 -7.12 5.36 9.23
N GLY A 50 -6.05 4.77 8.68
CA GLY A 50 -5.12 3.94 9.45
C GLY A 50 -4.37 4.72 10.53
N SER A 51 -3.94 5.96 10.23
CA SER A 51 -3.31 6.84 11.22
C SER A 51 -4.26 7.24 12.35
N ILE A 52 -5.55 7.41 12.06
CA ILE A 52 -6.58 7.74 13.05
C ILE A 52 -6.87 6.54 13.96
N THR A 53 -6.84 5.31 13.42
CA THR A 53 -7.08 4.10 14.22
C THR A 53 -5.85 3.63 15.01
N ALA A 54 -4.63 3.99 14.58
CA ALA A 54 -3.39 3.63 15.28
C ALA A 54 -3.37 3.96 16.79
N PRO A 55 -3.70 5.18 17.27
CA PRO A 55 -3.70 5.50 18.70
C PRO A 55 -4.79 4.77 19.50
N LEU A 56 -5.80 4.17 18.87
CA LEU A 56 -6.85 3.40 19.54
C LEU A 56 -6.37 1.99 19.95
N THR A 57 -5.24 1.53 19.40
CA THR A 57 -4.76 0.15 19.60
C THR A 57 -4.52 -0.29 21.05
N PRO A 58 -4.03 0.55 21.98
CA PRO A 58 -3.91 0.13 23.38
C PRO A 58 -5.26 -0.15 24.03
N ALA A 59 -6.28 0.65 23.71
CA ALA A 59 -7.64 0.44 24.21
C ALA A 59 -8.25 -0.85 23.65
N LEU A 60 -8.03 -1.13 22.36
CA LEU A 60 -8.47 -2.37 21.72
C LEU A 60 -7.77 -3.61 22.31
N ALA A 61 -6.48 -3.51 22.66
CA ALA A 61 -5.73 -4.60 23.28
C ALA A 61 -6.27 -4.94 24.68
N GLN A 62 -6.65 -3.93 25.46
CA GLN A 62 -7.10 -4.09 26.85
C GLN A 62 -8.56 -4.57 26.95
N GLU A 63 -9.46 -3.99 26.15
CA GLU A 63 -10.91 -4.22 26.27
C GLU A 63 -11.40 -5.44 25.47
N VAL A 64 -10.67 -5.84 24.42
CA VAL A 64 -11.09 -6.94 23.53
C VAL A 64 -10.18 -8.15 23.71
N TRP A 65 -8.93 -8.04 23.26
CA TRP A 65 -7.96 -9.14 23.27
C TRP A 65 -6.55 -8.62 23.00
N GLU A 66 -5.57 -9.00 23.82
CA GLU A 66 -4.22 -8.44 23.80
C GLU A 66 -3.52 -8.47 22.41
N PRO A 67 -3.50 -9.58 21.66
CA PRO A 67 -2.90 -9.63 20.33
C PRO A 67 -3.81 -9.11 19.20
N PHE A 68 -5.02 -8.62 19.50
CA PHE A 68 -5.98 -8.17 18.48
C PHE A 68 -5.42 -7.08 17.54
N PRO A 69 -4.75 -6.02 18.03
CA PRO A 69 -4.18 -5.00 17.14
C PRO A 69 -3.13 -5.57 16.18
N SER A 70 -2.31 -6.51 16.64
CA SER A 70 -1.30 -7.17 15.81
C SER A 70 -1.93 -8.01 14.71
N VAL A 71 -3.00 -8.77 15.04
CA VAL A 71 -3.77 -9.55 14.06
C VAL A 71 -4.48 -8.63 13.06
N LEU A 72 -5.05 -7.52 13.54
CA LEU A 72 -5.71 -6.52 12.70
C LEU A 72 -4.74 -5.96 11.66
N PHE A 73 -3.63 -5.35 12.07
CA PHE A 73 -2.66 -4.79 11.12
C PHE A 73 -1.99 -5.86 10.26
N GLY A 74 -1.69 -7.03 10.82
CA GLY A 74 -1.13 -8.15 10.07
C GLY A 74 -2.06 -8.63 8.96
N SER A 75 -3.35 -8.78 9.23
CA SER A 75 -4.35 -9.19 8.23
C SER A 75 -4.53 -8.15 7.12
N PHE A 76 -4.55 -6.85 7.44
CA PHE A 76 -4.57 -5.80 6.43
C PHE A 76 -3.31 -5.77 5.57
N ALA A 77 -2.12 -5.99 6.17
CA ALA A 77 -0.87 -6.07 5.44
C ALA A 77 -0.86 -7.28 4.47
N LEU A 78 -1.34 -8.44 4.93
CA LEU A 78 -1.47 -9.64 4.08
C LEU A 78 -2.48 -9.43 2.95
N LEU A 79 -3.64 -8.84 3.26
CA LEU A 79 -4.66 -8.52 2.26
C LEU A 79 -4.11 -7.56 1.21
N SER A 80 -3.41 -6.50 1.63
CA SER A 80 -2.77 -5.55 0.72
C SER A 80 -1.71 -6.23 -0.15
N GLY A 81 -0.89 -7.12 0.43
CA GLY A 81 0.09 -7.90 -0.31
C GLY A 81 -0.55 -8.89 -1.29
N LEU A 82 -1.74 -9.41 -1.00
CA LEU A 82 -2.48 -10.28 -1.92
C LEU A 82 -3.10 -9.47 -3.07
N LEU A 83 -3.64 -8.28 -2.77
CA LEU A 83 -4.22 -7.39 -3.77
C LEU A 83 -3.19 -6.85 -4.79
N ILE A 84 -1.89 -6.78 -4.44
CA ILE A 84 -0.88 -6.38 -5.45
C ILE A 84 -0.82 -7.38 -6.61
N PHE A 85 -1.15 -8.65 -6.37
CA PHE A 85 -1.25 -9.65 -7.43
C PHE A 85 -2.47 -9.43 -8.34
N THR A 86 -3.37 -8.50 -8.03
CA THR A 86 -4.46 -8.09 -8.94
C THR A 86 -4.14 -6.83 -9.73
N THR A 87 -3.08 -6.09 -9.38
CA THR A 87 -2.72 -4.83 -10.08
C THR A 87 -1.87 -5.06 -11.33
N PRO A 88 -2.13 -4.36 -12.45
CA PRO A 88 -1.41 -4.56 -13.72
C PRO A 88 0.10 -4.30 -13.58
N GLU A 89 0.89 -4.88 -14.50
CA GLU A 89 2.31 -4.56 -14.62
C GLU A 89 2.47 -3.25 -15.42
N THR A 90 3.19 -2.27 -14.86
CA THR A 90 3.38 -0.95 -15.47
C THR A 90 4.72 -0.84 -16.20
N LEU A 91 5.66 -1.78 -16.01
CA LEU A 91 6.97 -1.72 -16.63
C LEU A 91 6.91 -1.66 -18.17
N GLY A 92 7.55 -0.63 -18.74
CA GLY A 92 7.64 -0.44 -20.19
C GLY A 92 6.33 0.03 -20.84
N THR A 93 5.35 0.46 -20.06
CA THR A 93 4.15 1.14 -20.57
C THR A 93 4.39 2.64 -20.77
N LYS A 94 3.73 3.25 -21.75
CA LYS A 94 3.71 4.71 -21.88
C LYS A 94 2.83 5.27 -20.75
N LEU A 95 3.28 6.35 -20.11
CA LEU A 95 2.49 7.02 -19.08
C LEU A 95 1.12 7.48 -19.65
N PRO A 96 0.01 7.18 -18.97
CA PRO A 96 -1.32 7.54 -19.44
C PRO A 96 -1.55 9.05 -19.28
N ASP A 97 -2.03 9.69 -20.34
CA ASP A 97 -2.41 11.10 -20.32
C ASP A 97 -3.92 11.25 -20.13
N THR A 98 -4.69 10.31 -20.66
CA THR A 98 -6.16 10.26 -20.59
C THR A 98 -6.66 9.09 -19.73
N ILE A 99 -7.96 9.11 -19.40
CA ILE A 99 -8.59 7.99 -18.67
C ILE A 99 -8.59 6.71 -19.54
N GLU A 100 -8.85 6.83 -20.84
CA GLU A 100 -8.80 5.70 -21.79
C GLU A 100 -7.42 5.05 -21.82
N ASP A 101 -6.34 5.84 -21.84
CA ASP A 101 -4.97 5.29 -21.78
C ASP A 101 -4.73 4.50 -20.48
N ALA A 102 -5.29 4.96 -19.35
CA ALA A 102 -5.18 4.27 -18.06
C ALA A 102 -5.99 2.96 -18.03
N GLU A 103 -7.15 2.91 -18.69
CA GLU A 103 -7.96 1.69 -18.82
C GLU A 103 -7.24 0.63 -19.66
N LEU A 104 -6.52 1.02 -20.71
CA LEU A 104 -5.69 0.11 -21.51
C LEU A 104 -4.54 -0.50 -20.71
N VAL A 105 -3.92 0.27 -19.81
CA VAL A 105 -2.90 -0.25 -18.89
C VAL A 105 -3.51 -1.26 -17.91
N ALA A 106 -4.75 -1.02 -17.46
CA ALA A 106 -5.46 -1.94 -16.57
C ALA A 106 -5.87 -3.25 -17.25
N SER A 107 -6.33 -3.20 -18.51
CA SER A 107 -6.80 -4.37 -19.25
C SER A 107 -5.66 -5.28 -19.73
N ARG A 108 -4.46 -4.74 -19.95
CA ARG A 108 -3.27 -5.51 -20.36
C ARG A 108 -2.89 -6.65 -19.41
N LYS A 109 -3.40 -6.65 -18.17
CA LYS A 109 -3.23 -7.76 -17.24
C LYS A 109 -4.05 -9.02 -17.59
N ILE A 110 -5.10 -8.89 -18.40
CA ILE A 110 -6.01 -9.99 -18.75
C ILE A 110 -5.46 -10.80 -19.95
N ASP A 111 -4.59 -10.19 -20.76
CA ASP A 111 -4.08 -10.78 -22.02
C ASP A 111 -2.74 -11.55 -21.87
N VAL A 112 -2.23 -11.73 -20.65
CA VAL A 112 -1.00 -12.52 -20.36
C VAL A 112 -1.33 -13.75 -19.53
#